data_AF-A0A7K6K2X9-F1
#
_entry.id   AF-A0A7K6K2X9-F1
#
_cell.length_a   1.000
_cell.length_b   1.000
_cell.length_c   1.000
_cell.angle_alpha   90.00
_cell.angle_beta   90.00
_cell.angle_gamma   90.00
#
_symmetry.space_group_name_H-M   'P 1'
#
loop_
_entity.id
_entity.type
_entity.pdbx_description
1 polymer ?
#
loop_
_entity_poly.entity_id
_entity_poly.type
_entity_poly.pdbx_seq_one_letter_code
_entity_poly.pdbx_strand_id
1 'polypeptide(L)'
;FSLPAPARRKQKWSVDPRNSTWSNDDSKFGQKMLEKMGWSKGKGLGAQEQGNPEHIRVKVKNDVLGLGATINHEDNWIAHQDDFNQLLAELNDCHGQGETESSVKKQKKTFSLEEKSKSSKKRVHYMKFAKGKDLSSRTEQDLSCIFGRRQKNAKTQEGNKWLSSPGDGSNTVKSGLTIQEYFAKRMAKLK
;
A
#
# COMPACT_ATOMS: atom_id res chain seq x y z
N PHE A 1 16.67 2.06 39.95
CA PHE A 1 15.33 1.52 40.20
C PHE A 1 14.48 1.73 38.97
N SER A 2 14.08 0.65 38.27
CA SER A 2 13.13 0.75 37.14
C SER A 2 11.72 0.52 37.69
N LEU A 3 10.81 1.44 37.39
CA LEU A 3 9.41 1.34 37.80
C LEU A 3 8.70 0.27 36.93
N PRO A 4 7.95 -0.67 37.54
CA PRO A 4 7.18 -1.66 36.80
C PRO A 4 6.07 -0.99 35.99
N ALA A 5 5.86 -1.49 34.76
CA ALA A 5 4.85 -0.95 33.85
C ALA A 5 3.43 -1.13 34.42
N PRO A 6 2.54 -0.13 34.29
CA PRO A 6 1.19 -0.20 34.82
C PRO A 6 0.35 -1.27 34.10
N ALA A 7 -0.51 -1.95 34.86
CA ALA A 7 -1.41 -2.97 34.33
C ALA A 7 -2.38 -2.39 33.30
N ARG A 8 -2.46 -3.03 32.12
CA ARG A 8 -3.34 -2.62 31.02
C ARG A 8 -4.82 -2.78 31.41
N ARG A 9 -5.52 -1.67 31.62
CA ARG A 9 -6.96 -1.66 31.91
C ARG A 9 -7.75 -1.84 30.61
N LYS A 10 -8.58 -2.88 30.52
CA LYS A 10 -9.51 -3.03 29.38
C LYS A 10 -10.59 -1.97 29.47
N GLN A 11 -10.70 -1.10 28.46
CA GLN A 11 -11.83 -0.18 28.37
C GLN A 11 -13.09 -0.97 28.03
N LYS A 12 -14.10 -0.86 28.88
CA LYS A 12 -15.40 -1.46 28.64
C LYS A 12 -16.16 -0.56 27.68
N TRP A 13 -16.39 -1.04 26.46
CA TRP A 13 -17.20 -0.32 25.49
C TRP A 13 -18.64 -0.20 26.01
N SER A 14 -19.23 0.98 25.84
CA SER A 14 -20.67 1.19 26.02
C SER A 14 -21.46 0.19 25.18
N VAL A 15 -22.63 -0.25 25.68
CA VAL A 15 -23.58 -1.10 24.94
C VAL A 15 -24.01 -0.43 23.62
N ASP A 16 -23.99 0.90 23.57
CA ASP A 16 -24.22 1.68 22.37
C ASP A 16 -23.06 2.67 22.14
N PRO A 17 -22.01 2.25 21.42
CA PRO A 17 -20.83 3.07 21.18
C PRO A 17 -21.09 4.26 20.23
N ARG A 18 -22.22 4.25 19.50
CA ARG A 18 -22.61 5.33 18.59
C ARG A 18 -23.78 6.17 19.13
N ASN A 19 -24.25 5.87 20.34
CA ASN A 19 -25.41 6.52 20.95
C ASN A 19 -26.65 6.57 20.02
N SER A 20 -26.82 5.54 19.19
CA SER A 20 -27.86 5.43 18.18
C SER A 20 -29.25 5.33 18.82
N THR A 21 -29.36 4.69 19.98
CA THR A 21 -30.61 4.58 20.74
C THR A 21 -31.13 5.95 21.20
N TRP A 22 -30.23 6.85 21.59
CA TRP A 22 -30.60 8.21 21.97
C TRP A 22 -30.92 9.07 20.74
N SER A 23 -30.13 8.99 19.67
CA SER A 23 -30.32 9.87 18.51
C SER A 23 -31.56 9.56 17.68
N ASN A 24 -32.08 8.33 17.74
CA ASN A 24 -33.27 7.90 16.98
C ASN A 24 -34.57 7.93 17.80
N ASP A 25 -34.53 8.31 19.07
CA ASP A 25 -35.72 8.33 19.92
C ASP A 25 -36.47 9.65 19.78
N ASP A 26 -37.61 9.58 19.08
CA ASP A 26 -38.46 10.73 18.76
C ASP A 26 -39.32 11.21 19.94
N SER A 27 -39.32 10.48 21.06
CA SER A 27 -40.21 10.76 22.19
C SER A 27 -39.63 11.73 23.24
N LYS A 28 -38.38 12.16 23.05
CA LYS A 28 -37.61 12.94 24.04
C LYS A 28 -38.15 14.36 24.23
N PHE A 29 -37.97 14.86 25.45
CA PHE A 29 -38.37 16.23 25.83
C PHE A 29 -37.81 17.30 24.89
N GLY A 30 -36.49 17.26 24.61
CA GLY A 30 -35.85 18.25 23.74
C GLY A 30 -36.39 18.25 22.31
N GLN A 31 -36.68 17.07 21.77
CA GLN A 31 -37.26 16.94 20.43
C GLN A 31 -38.69 17.50 20.39
N LYS A 32 -39.55 17.10 21.33
CA LYS A 32 -40.92 17.63 21.44
C LYS A 32 -40.94 19.16 21.61
N MET A 33 -39.98 19.71 22.34
CA MET A 33 -39.85 21.16 22.52
C MET A 33 -39.48 21.86 21.21
N LEU A 34 -38.52 21.32 20.45
CA LEU A 34 -38.12 21.86 19.16
C LEU A 34 -39.26 21.77 18.13
N GLU A 35 -39.97 20.64 18.09
CA GLU A 35 -41.13 20.44 17.22
C GLU A 35 -42.25 21.44 17.51
N LYS A 36 -42.52 21.73 18.79
CA LYS A 36 -43.48 22.77 19.19
C LYS A 36 -43.09 24.16 18.72
N MET A 37 -41.80 24.42 18.55
CA MET A 37 -41.27 25.69 18.05
C MET A 37 -41.16 25.73 16.51
N GLY A 38 -41.69 24.73 15.82
CA GLY A 38 -41.75 24.67 14.35
C GLY A 38 -40.54 23.99 13.70
N TRP A 39 -39.62 23.42 14.47
CA TRP A 39 -38.55 22.61 13.91
C TRP A 39 -39.06 21.22 13.50
N SER A 40 -38.49 20.63 12.45
CA SER A 40 -38.86 19.27 12.01
C SER A 40 -37.62 18.42 11.77
N LYS A 41 -37.76 17.11 12.02
CA LYS A 41 -36.66 16.14 11.92
C LYS A 41 -36.04 16.19 10.52
N GLY A 42 -34.70 16.31 10.48
CA GLY A 42 -33.93 16.39 9.23
C GLY A 42 -33.71 17.82 8.70
N LYS A 43 -34.33 18.84 9.31
CA LYS A 43 -34.10 20.23 8.94
C LYS A 43 -33.02 20.89 9.79
N GLY A 44 -32.26 21.80 9.16
CA GLY A 44 -31.32 22.67 9.83
C GLY A 44 -32.02 23.68 10.75
N LEU A 45 -31.31 24.15 11.77
CA LEU A 45 -31.79 25.26 12.62
C LEU A 45 -31.49 26.62 11.96
N GLY A 46 -32.29 27.63 12.29
CA GLY A 46 -32.12 29.01 11.82
C GLY A 46 -33.29 29.50 10.95
N ALA A 47 -33.33 30.81 10.70
CA ALA A 47 -34.44 31.46 10.00
C ALA A 47 -34.69 30.95 8.57
N GLN A 48 -33.66 30.42 7.92
CA GLN A 48 -33.72 29.82 6.58
C GLN A 48 -33.27 28.35 6.60
N GLU A 49 -33.34 27.70 7.76
CA GLU A 49 -32.92 26.31 7.94
C GLU A 49 -31.43 26.07 7.57
N GLN A 50 -30.60 27.11 7.69
CA GLN A 50 -29.22 27.13 7.21
C GLN A 50 -28.23 26.31 8.07
N GLY A 51 -28.64 25.90 9.27
CA GLY A 51 -27.82 25.09 10.16
C GLY A 51 -27.59 23.68 9.61
N ASN A 52 -26.49 23.05 10.01
CA ASN A 52 -26.26 21.65 9.65
C ASN A 52 -27.30 20.74 10.35
N PRO A 53 -28.05 19.90 9.62
CA PRO A 53 -28.98 18.94 10.22
C PRO A 53 -28.28 17.81 10.99
N GLU A 54 -27.00 17.55 10.70
CA GLU A 54 -26.20 16.51 11.34
C GLU A 54 -25.28 17.09 12.41
N HIS A 55 -25.01 16.30 13.46
CA HIS A 55 -24.04 16.66 14.49
C HIS A 55 -22.59 16.56 13.96
N ILE A 56 -21.69 17.35 14.53
CA ILE A 56 -20.26 17.28 14.21
C ILE A 56 -19.69 15.94 14.70
N ARG A 57 -19.03 15.21 13.80
CA ARG A 57 -18.41 13.91 14.10
C ARG A 57 -16.92 14.06 14.33
N VAL A 58 -16.43 13.51 15.44
CA VAL A 58 -15.00 13.47 15.75
C VAL A 58 -14.46 12.08 15.42
N LYS A 59 -13.39 12.03 14.62
CA LYS A 59 -12.68 10.78 14.33
C LYS A 59 -11.73 10.47 15.49
N VAL A 60 -11.96 9.37 16.20
CA VAL A 60 -11.04 8.92 17.25
C VAL A 60 -9.78 8.35 16.60
N LYS A 61 -8.64 8.86 17.05
CA LYS A 61 -7.32 8.38 16.64
C LYS A 61 -6.90 7.21 17.52
N ASN A 62 -6.76 6.03 16.92
CA ASN A 62 -6.37 4.80 17.62
C ASN A 62 -4.91 4.39 17.33
N ASP A 63 -4.20 5.11 16.48
CA ASP A 63 -2.81 4.87 16.10
C ASP A 63 -1.84 5.79 16.85
N VAL A 64 -0.57 5.38 16.89
CA VAL A 64 0.52 6.12 17.56
C VAL A 64 1.23 7.07 16.58
N LEU A 65 0.78 7.13 15.32
CA LEU A 65 1.40 7.93 14.28
C LEU A 65 1.30 9.43 14.57
N GLY A 66 2.14 10.25 13.94
CA GLY A 66 2.03 11.72 14.02
C GLY A 66 0.77 12.27 13.35
N LEU A 67 0.42 13.53 13.59
CA LEU A 67 -0.55 14.24 12.75
C LEU A 67 0.07 14.46 11.36
N GLY A 68 -0.66 14.17 10.28
CA GLY A 68 -0.15 14.28 8.91
C GLY A 68 0.61 13.05 8.38
N ALA A 69 0.74 11.99 9.17
CA ALA A 69 1.23 10.71 8.66
C ALA A 69 0.26 10.16 7.61
N THR A 70 0.71 10.03 6.36
CA THR A 70 -0.09 9.44 5.29
C THR A 70 -0.17 7.93 5.49
N ILE A 71 -1.36 7.36 5.23
CA ILE A 71 -1.64 5.92 5.33
C ILE A 71 -0.64 5.08 4.50
N ASN A 72 0.01 5.70 3.51
CA ASN A 72 0.87 5.03 2.54
C ASN A 72 2.37 5.06 2.90
N HIS A 73 2.77 5.50 4.09
CA HIS A 73 4.20 5.58 4.46
C HIS A 73 4.91 4.21 4.41
N GLU A 74 4.15 3.11 4.51
CA GLU A 74 4.71 1.76 4.42
C GLU A 74 5.14 1.34 3.00
N ASP A 75 4.67 1.99 1.92
CA ASP A 75 5.09 1.59 0.54
C ASP A 75 6.44 2.19 0.14
N ASN A 76 6.90 3.23 0.83
CA ASN A 76 8.12 3.95 0.48
C ASN A 76 9.38 3.08 0.61
N TRP A 77 9.38 2.02 1.43
CA TRP A 77 10.54 1.13 1.55
C TRP A 77 10.68 0.15 0.37
N ILE A 78 9.59 -0.11 -0.37
CA ILE A 78 9.55 -1.07 -1.50
C ILE A 78 9.67 -0.35 -2.84
N ALA A 79 9.28 0.93 -2.91
CA ALA A 79 9.30 1.72 -4.14
C ALA A 79 10.65 1.64 -4.88
N HIS A 80 11.76 1.78 -4.15
CA HIS A 80 13.11 1.74 -4.73
C HIS A 80 13.50 0.36 -5.28
N GLN A 81 12.89 -0.73 -4.78
CA GLN A 81 13.17 -2.08 -5.25
C GLN A 81 12.57 -2.31 -6.64
N ASP A 82 11.36 -1.80 -6.89
CA ASP A 82 10.69 -1.93 -8.18
C ASP A 82 11.42 -1.10 -9.26
N ASP A 83 11.84 0.13 -8.94
CA ASP A 83 12.63 0.98 -9.83
C ASP A 83 13.97 0.33 -10.21
N PHE A 84 14.65 -0.29 -9.23
CA PHE A 84 15.89 -1.02 -9.47
C PHE A 84 15.68 -2.26 -10.34
N ASN A 85 14.61 -3.03 -10.10
CA ASN A 85 14.26 -4.18 -10.93
C ASN A 85 13.95 -3.77 -12.38
N GLN A 86 13.30 -2.61 -12.57
CA GLN A 86 13.03 -2.05 -13.89
C GLN A 86 14.33 -1.64 -14.60
N LEU A 87 15.25 -0.98 -13.90
CA LEU A 87 16.56 -0.63 -14.45
C LEU A 87 17.35 -1.88 -14.88
N LEU A 88 17.36 -2.93 -14.07
CA LEU A 88 18.03 -4.19 -14.41
C LEU A 88 17.40 -4.87 -15.63
N ALA A 89 16.07 -4.82 -15.77
CA ALA A 89 15.39 -5.33 -16.95
C ALA A 89 15.82 -4.55 -18.20
N GLU A 90 15.81 -3.21 -18.15
CA GLU A 90 16.23 -2.36 -19.27
C GLU A 90 17.70 -2.57 -19.65
N LEU A 91 18.59 -2.74 -18.66
CA LEU A 91 20.01 -3.05 -18.91
C LEU A 91 20.19 -4.43 -19.55
N ASN A 92 19.45 -5.44 -19.10
CA ASN A 92 19.47 -6.76 -19.71
C ASN A 92 18.96 -6.72 -21.16
N ASP A 93 17.93 -5.90 -21.44
CA ASP A 93 17.42 -5.71 -22.79
C ASP A 93 18.44 -4.99 -23.70
N CYS A 94 19.30 -4.14 -23.14
CA CYS A 94 20.28 -3.36 -23.89
C CYS A 94 21.61 -4.08 -24.12
N HIS A 95 22.08 -4.87 -23.15
CA HIS A 95 23.41 -5.51 -23.15
C HIS A 95 23.35 -7.04 -23.20
N GLY A 96 22.16 -7.64 -23.17
CA GLY A 96 21.96 -9.07 -23.37
C GLY A 96 22.38 -9.46 -24.79
N GLN A 97 23.64 -9.81 -24.98
CA GLN A 97 24.11 -10.45 -26.20
C GLN A 97 23.40 -11.80 -26.34
N GLY A 98 22.40 -11.88 -27.21
CA GLY A 98 22.18 -13.05 -28.05
C GLY A 98 21.68 -14.35 -27.42
N GLU A 99 20.89 -14.33 -26.35
CA GLU A 99 20.12 -15.50 -25.89
C GLU A 99 18.75 -15.06 -25.32
N THR A 100 18.04 -14.17 -26.01
CA THR A 100 16.61 -13.92 -25.72
C THR A 100 15.77 -14.96 -26.45
N GLU A 101 15.97 -16.23 -26.07
CA GLU A 101 14.91 -17.21 -26.13
C GLU A 101 13.77 -16.70 -25.24
N SER A 102 12.81 -16.01 -25.84
CA SER A 102 11.39 -16.33 -25.77
C SER A 102 10.84 -16.92 -24.44
N SER A 103 11.27 -16.44 -23.28
CA SER A 103 10.61 -16.72 -22.00
C SER A 103 9.42 -15.75 -21.92
N VAL A 104 8.15 -16.15 -22.02
CA VAL A 104 7.42 -16.94 -21.03
C VAL A 104 6.23 -17.68 -21.71
N LYS A 105 6.48 -18.79 -22.39
CA LYS A 105 5.47 -19.89 -22.54
C LYS A 105 6.09 -21.28 -22.37
N LYS A 106 7.34 -21.37 -21.93
CA LYS A 106 7.85 -22.61 -21.35
C LYS A 106 7.09 -22.80 -20.05
N GLN A 107 6.10 -23.68 -20.05
CA GLN A 107 5.51 -24.22 -18.84
C GLN A 107 6.68 -24.60 -17.93
N LYS A 108 7.00 -23.75 -16.96
CA LYS A 108 7.93 -24.11 -15.91
C LYS A 108 7.21 -25.27 -15.25
N LYS A 109 7.63 -26.50 -15.53
CA LYS A 109 7.31 -27.65 -14.68
C LYS A 109 7.88 -27.26 -13.33
N THR A 110 7.06 -26.59 -12.51
CA THR A 110 7.39 -26.23 -11.15
C THR A 110 7.50 -27.55 -10.45
N PHE A 111 8.73 -28.04 -10.36
CA PHE A 111 8.94 -29.31 -9.73
C PHE A 111 8.61 -29.09 -8.25
N SER A 112 7.66 -29.86 -7.72
CA SER A 112 7.48 -29.82 -6.28
C SER A 112 8.70 -30.48 -5.65
N LEU A 113 9.39 -29.74 -4.78
CA LEU A 113 10.52 -30.24 -4.04
C LEU A 113 10.06 -31.39 -3.14
N GLU A 114 8.84 -31.30 -2.59
CA GLU A 114 8.20 -32.35 -1.81
C GLU A 114 8.01 -33.64 -2.64
N GLU A 115 7.51 -33.52 -3.87
CA GLU A 115 7.26 -34.69 -4.73
C GLU A 115 8.57 -35.39 -5.14
N LYS A 116 9.61 -34.61 -5.47
CA LYS A 116 10.95 -35.15 -5.76
C LYS A 116 11.62 -35.78 -4.56
N SER A 117 11.42 -35.25 -3.36
CA SER A 117 11.97 -35.89 -2.17
C SER A 117 11.27 -37.20 -1.87
N LYS A 118 9.96 -37.33 -2.17
CA LYS A 118 9.20 -38.59 -1.95
C LYS A 118 9.62 -39.69 -2.92
N SER A 119 9.92 -39.32 -4.17
CA SER A 119 10.34 -40.30 -5.19
C SER A 119 11.79 -40.77 -5.03
N SER A 120 12.61 -40.06 -4.26
CA SER A 120 14.04 -40.36 -4.11
C SER A 120 14.31 -41.38 -3.01
N LYS A 121 14.89 -42.54 -3.39
CA LYS A 121 15.32 -43.59 -2.45
C LYS A 121 16.63 -43.29 -1.71
N LYS A 122 17.39 -42.25 -2.12
CA LYS A 122 18.72 -41.91 -1.56
C LYS A 122 18.70 -40.90 -0.41
N ARG A 123 17.56 -40.24 -0.13
CA ARG A 123 17.50 -39.11 0.81
C ARG A 123 16.41 -39.34 1.86
N VAL A 124 16.73 -39.06 3.12
CA VAL A 124 15.71 -39.03 4.19
C VAL A 124 14.71 -37.93 3.88
N HIS A 125 13.44 -38.32 3.73
CA HIS A 125 12.36 -37.38 3.45
C HIS A 125 11.94 -36.65 4.73
N TYR A 126 12.45 -35.43 4.94
CA TYR A 126 11.92 -34.58 6.01
C TYR A 126 10.80 -33.67 5.51
N MET A 127 9.55 -34.08 5.80
CA MET A 127 8.35 -33.44 5.24
C MET A 127 8.25 -31.94 5.50
N LYS A 128 8.53 -31.50 6.73
CA LYS A 128 8.39 -30.09 7.11
C LYS A 128 9.40 -29.18 6.38
N PHE A 129 10.65 -29.62 6.22
CA PHE A 129 11.69 -28.86 5.51
C PHE A 129 11.44 -28.83 4.01
N ALA A 130 11.02 -29.94 3.41
CA ALA A 130 10.74 -29.98 1.98
C ALA A 130 9.59 -29.02 1.63
N LYS A 131 8.49 -29.08 2.38
CA LYS A 131 7.35 -28.15 2.26
C LYS A 131 7.71 -26.69 2.54
N GLY A 132 8.56 -26.45 3.53
CA GLY A 132 8.97 -25.09 3.90
C GLY A 132 9.80 -24.38 2.84
N LYS A 133 10.52 -25.13 1.98
CA LYS A 133 11.32 -24.58 0.87
C LYS A 133 10.59 -24.60 -0.47
N ASP A 134 9.40 -25.19 -0.52
CA ASP A 134 8.64 -25.34 -1.74
C ASP A 134 7.63 -24.20 -1.87
N LEU A 135 7.89 -23.31 -2.83
CA LEU A 135 6.99 -22.20 -3.16
C LEU A 135 5.96 -22.58 -4.23
N SER A 136 6.05 -23.78 -4.83
CA SER A 136 5.15 -24.21 -5.93
C SER A 136 3.70 -24.37 -5.51
N SER A 137 3.43 -24.60 -4.23
CA SER A 137 2.08 -24.78 -3.67
C SER A 137 1.48 -23.51 -3.05
N ARG A 138 2.23 -22.40 -3.05
CA ARG A 138 1.77 -21.14 -2.43
C ARG A 138 0.88 -20.35 -3.38
N THR A 139 -0.10 -19.66 -2.80
CA THR A 139 -0.99 -18.79 -3.56
C THR A 139 -0.24 -17.54 -4.04
N GLU A 140 -0.75 -16.92 -5.11
CA GLU A 140 -0.17 -15.65 -5.59
C GLU A 140 -0.20 -14.56 -4.51
N GLN A 141 -1.25 -14.55 -3.68
CA GLN A 141 -1.33 -13.65 -2.52
C GLN A 141 -0.22 -13.92 -1.50
N ASP A 142 0.05 -15.17 -1.14
CA ASP A 142 1.15 -15.52 -0.22
C ASP A 142 2.51 -15.10 -0.80
N LEU A 143 2.73 -15.34 -2.10
CA LEU A 143 3.95 -14.91 -2.79
C LEU A 143 4.07 -13.38 -2.79
N SER A 144 2.97 -12.67 -3.02
CA SER A 144 2.93 -11.22 -3.00
C SER A 144 3.32 -10.67 -1.62
N CYS A 145 2.86 -11.29 -0.53
CA CYS A 145 3.26 -10.94 0.83
C CYS A 145 4.77 -11.18 1.08
N ILE A 146 5.32 -12.29 0.59
CA ILE A 146 6.76 -12.60 0.74
C ILE A 146 7.63 -11.61 -0.03
N PHE A 147 7.23 -11.26 -1.25
CA PHE A 147 7.96 -10.32 -2.11
C PHE A 147 7.66 -8.85 -1.80
N GLY A 148 6.83 -8.56 -0.80
CA GLY A 148 6.40 -7.20 -0.50
C GLY A 148 5.55 -6.56 -1.62
N ARG A 149 5.08 -7.34 -2.58
CA ARG A 149 4.24 -6.84 -3.68
C ARG A 149 2.82 -6.64 -3.15
N ARG A 150 2.43 -5.41 -2.85
CA ARG A 150 1.04 -5.11 -2.50
C ARG A 150 0.22 -4.91 -3.77
N GLN A 151 -0.86 -5.67 -3.91
CA GLN A 151 -1.85 -5.47 -4.97
C GLN A 151 -2.41 -4.04 -4.82
N LYS A 152 -2.11 -3.15 -5.77
CA LYS A 152 -2.65 -1.79 -5.77
C LYS A 152 -4.14 -1.89 -6.07
N ASN A 153 -4.97 -1.79 -5.04
CA ASN A 153 -6.40 -1.60 -5.24
C ASN A 153 -6.58 -0.26 -5.95
N ALA A 154 -6.98 -0.29 -7.22
CA ALA A 154 -7.17 0.88 -8.09
C ALA A 154 -8.38 1.76 -7.69
N LYS A 155 -8.60 1.95 -6.39
CA LYS A 155 -9.70 2.73 -5.81
C LYS A 155 -9.15 3.72 -4.79
N THR A 156 -8.38 4.70 -5.24
CA THR A 156 -8.29 6.05 -4.64
C THR A 156 -7.54 6.93 -5.63
N GLN A 157 -8.24 7.39 -6.66
CA GLN A 157 -7.89 8.64 -7.32
C GLN A 157 -8.93 9.68 -6.91
N GLU A 158 -8.62 10.47 -5.90
CA GLU A 158 -9.22 11.80 -5.77
C GLU A 158 -8.09 12.79 -5.47
N GLY A 159 -7.91 13.69 -6.45
CA GLY A 159 -7.44 15.07 -6.29
C GLY A 159 -6.11 15.30 -5.58
N ASN A 160 -5.03 15.40 -6.36
CA ASN A 160 -4.00 16.44 -6.19
C ASN A 160 -3.20 16.58 -7.50
N LYS A 161 -3.81 17.29 -8.45
CA LYS A 161 -3.08 17.98 -9.53
C LYS A 161 -2.41 19.20 -8.89
N TRP A 162 -1.24 19.61 -9.37
CA TRP A 162 -0.32 20.63 -8.83
C TRP A 162 0.80 20.09 -7.92
N LEU A 163 1.82 19.46 -8.53
CA LEU A 163 3.12 20.10 -8.79
C LEU A 163 3.98 19.04 -9.50
N SER A 164 3.84 18.92 -10.81
CA SER A 164 4.81 18.15 -11.61
C SER A 164 6.07 19.00 -11.68
N SER A 165 6.98 18.79 -10.73
CA SER A 165 8.39 19.13 -10.93
C SER A 165 8.84 18.41 -12.21
N PRO A 166 9.57 19.07 -13.13
CA PRO A 166 10.12 18.39 -14.31
C PRO A 166 10.92 17.19 -13.81
N GLY A 167 10.42 16.00 -14.14
CA GLY A 167 10.99 14.75 -13.69
C GLY A 167 12.44 14.69 -14.15
N ASP A 168 13.32 14.47 -13.18
CA ASP A 168 14.62 13.85 -13.37
C ASP A 168 14.38 12.41 -13.84
N GLY A 169 13.83 12.26 -15.05
CA GLY A 169 13.93 11.02 -15.77
C GLY A 169 15.40 10.88 -16.09
N SER A 170 16.05 9.86 -15.54
CA SER A 170 17.38 9.45 -15.95
C SER A 170 17.32 9.15 -17.45
N ASN A 171 17.57 10.17 -18.27
CA ASN A 171 17.63 10.07 -19.70
C ASN A 171 18.91 9.31 -20.03
N THR A 172 18.83 7.98 -20.07
CA THR A 172 19.93 7.12 -20.48
C THR A 172 20.13 7.31 -21.99
N VAL A 173 21.00 8.25 -22.36
CA VAL A 173 21.36 8.49 -23.75
C VAL A 173 22.48 7.52 -24.14
N LYS A 174 22.15 6.54 -24.98
CA LYS A 174 23.16 5.64 -25.58
C LYS A 174 23.94 6.40 -26.65
N SER A 175 25.15 6.87 -26.33
CA SER A 175 26.09 7.38 -27.34
C SER A 175 27.10 6.29 -27.70
N GLY A 176 27.27 6.01 -29.00
CA GLY A 176 28.35 5.14 -29.49
C GLY A 176 29.75 5.77 -29.43
N LEU A 177 29.89 6.91 -28.74
CA LEU A 177 31.14 7.63 -28.55
C LEU A 177 31.76 7.21 -27.23
N THR A 178 33.06 6.95 -27.27
CA THR A 178 33.85 6.74 -26.06
C THR A 178 33.81 8.01 -25.19
N ILE A 179 33.86 7.88 -23.86
CA ILE A 179 33.83 9.03 -22.92
C ILE A 179 34.84 10.13 -23.33
N GLN A 180 36.02 9.73 -23.79
CA GLN A 180 37.07 10.65 -24.25
C GLN A 180 36.66 11.42 -25.51
N GLU A 181 36.00 10.78 -26.48
CA GLU A 181 35.51 11.43 -27.70
C GLU A 181 34.39 12.42 -27.40
N TYR A 182 33.51 12.10 -26.43
CA TYR A 182 32.47 13.02 -25.97
C TYR A 182 33.07 14.32 -25.42
N PHE A 183 34.06 14.20 -24.51
CA PHE A 183 34.72 15.37 -23.93
C PHE A 183 35.52 16.16 -24.97
N ALA A 184 36.21 15.48 -25.89
CA ALA A 184 36.91 16.14 -27.00
C ALA A 184 35.94 16.95 -27.90
N LYS A 185 34.82 16.36 -28.29
CA LYS A 185 33.79 17.01 -29.11
C LYS A 185 33.14 18.19 -28.37
N ARG A 186 32.89 18.05 -27.07
CA ARG A 186 32.32 19.11 -26.23
C ARG A 186 33.29 20.27 -26.04
N MET A 187 34.57 20.00 -25.84
CA MET A 187 35.64 21.00 -25.73
C MET A 187 35.85 21.75 -27.06
N ALA A 188 35.77 21.05 -28.20
CA ALA A 188 35.89 21.67 -29.53
C ALA A 188 34.71 22.60 -29.87
N LYS A 189 33.53 22.35 -29.32
CA LYS A 189 32.32 23.20 -29.50
C LYS A 189 32.33 24.48 -28.67
N LEU A 190 33.21 24.57 -27.67
CA LEU A 190 33.33 25.72 -26.75
C LEU A 190 34.44 26.70 -27.19
N LYS A 191 35.05 26.48 -28.34
CA LYS A 191 36.14 27.27 -28.91
C LYS A 191 35.66 27.94 -30.19
#